data_AF-A0A847L3I5-F1
#
_entry.id   AF-A0A847L3I5-F1
#
_cell.length_a   1.000
_cell.length_b   1.000
_cell.length_c   1.000
_cell.angle_alpha   90.00
_cell.angle_beta   90.00
_cell.angle_gamma   90.00
#
_symmetry.space_group_name_H-M   'P 1'
#
loop_
_entity.id
_entity.type
_entity.pdbx_description
1 polymer ?
#
loop_
_entity_poly.entity_id
_entity_poly.type
_entity_poly.pdbx_seq_one_letter_code
_entity_poly.pdbx_strand_id
1 'polypeptide(L)'
;MKNGTVIAFAIVSRVIIDALMKRFRLYIAILGFAFTFSISATAQSTSVTDRTPEQEATKQTEKLQKELNLTPDQVKHVYDINLKYAHERKQANKRTDAVIRIKKKNEEISRVLSKKQNDELLSKRTRVQSVEIGGERRYTRTDPTNRADNIRRQSQNSYQRRPYNRPVRTSRSAINQNQRK
;
A
#
# COMPACT_ATOMS: atom_id res chain seq x y z
N MET A 1 11.53 -69.86 -40.46
CA MET A 1 10.59 -69.44 -39.40
C MET A 1 11.15 -68.35 -38.46
N LYS A 2 11.94 -67.36 -38.94
CA LYS A 2 12.55 -66.34 -38.07
C LYS A 2 11.91 -64.94 -38.15
N ASN A 3 11.00 -64.72 -39.09
CA ASN A 3 10.47 -63.38 -39.37
C ASN A 3 9.16 -63.07 -38.62
N GLY A 4 8.42 -64.09 -38.16
CA GLY A 4 7.18 -63.90 -37.42
C GLY A 4 7.39 -63.38 -36.00
N THR A 5 8.45 -63.85 -35.33
CA THR A 5 8.75 -63.50 -33.93
C THR A 5 9.20 -62.04 -33.77
N VAL A 6 9.94 -61.50 -34.74
CA VAL A 6 10.42 -60.11 -34.72
C VAL A 6 9.28 -59.12 -34.95
N ILE A 7 8.34 -59.45 -35.86
CA ILE A 7 7.18 -58.62 -36.16
C ILE A 7 6.21 -58.58 -34.95
N ALA A 8 5.99 -59.72 -34.29
CA ALA A 8 5.15 -59.79 -33.09
C ALA A 8 5.71 -58.95 -31.93
N PHE A 9 7.04 -58.97 -31.72
CA PHE A 9 7.67 -58.18 -30.66
C PHE A 9 7.55 -56.67 -30.93
N ALA A 10 7.74 -56.22 -32.16
CA ALA A 10 7.66 -54.80 -32.54
C ALA A 10 6.23 -54.21 -32.37
N ILE A 11 5.19 -55.00 -32.63
CA ILE A 11 3.79 -54.57 -32.46
C ILE A 11 3.44 -54.45 -30.97
N VAL A 12 3.84 -55.45 -30.16
CA VAL A 12 3.61 -55.44 -28.70
C VAL A 12 4.34 -54.27 -28.04
N SER A 13 5.60 -54.00 -28.44
CA SER A 13 6.35 -52.84 -27.93
C SER A 13 5.68 -51.50 -28.27
N ARG A 14 5.14 -51.32 -29.49
CA ARG A 14 4.44 -50.08 -29.88
C ARG A 14 3.16 -49.84 -29.07
N VAL A 15 2.37 -50.89 -28.84
CA VAL A 15 1.12 -50.80 -28.04
C VAL A 15 1.41 -50.44 -26.58
N ILE A 16 2.46 -51.02 -25.99
CA ILE A 16 2.87 -50.75 -24.61
C ILE A 16 3.39 -49.30 -24.46
N ILE A 17 4.21 -48.85 -25.42
CA ILE A 17 4.76 -47.48 -25.44
C ILE A 17 3.64 -46.44 -25.59
N ASP A 18 2.65 -46.68 -26.45
CA ASP A 18 1.52 -45.77 -26.65
C ASP A 18 0.60 -45.70 -25.41
N ALA A 19 0.41 -46.83 -24.71
CA ALA A 19 -0.32 -46.87 -23.45
C ALA A 19 0.42 -46.12 -22.32
N LEU A 20 1.75 -46.22 -22.27
CA LEU A 20 2.62 -45.48 -21.36
C LEU A 20 2.60 -43.97 -21.64
N MET A 21 2.71 -43.56 -22.91
CA MET A 21 2.69 -42.15 -23.31
C MET A 21 1.34 -41.47 -23.05
N LYS A 22 0.21 -42.18 -23.19
CA LYS A 22 -1.12 -41.63 -22.86
C LYS A 22 -1.30 -41.38 -21.37
N ARG A 23 -0.82 -42.31 -20.52
CA ARG A 23 -0.83 -42.14 -19.05
C ARG A 23 0.10 -41.00 -18.62
N PHE A 24 1.27 -40.87 -19.24
CA PHE A 24 2.21 -39.77 -18.98
C PHE A 24 1.64 -38.39 -19.36
N ARG A 25 0.94 -38.27 -20.50
CA ARG A 25 0.24 -37.03 -20.90
C ARG A 25 -0.89 -36.66 -19.93
N LEU A 26 -1.60 -37.66 -19.40
CA LEU A 26 -2.63 -37.46 -18.37
C LEU A 26 -2.02 -36.92 -17.06
N TYR A 27 -0.88 -37.47 -16.62
CA TYR A 27 -0.19 -37.00 -15.41
C TYR A 27 0.35 -35.58 -15.56
N ILE A 28 0.90 -35.20 -16.73
CA ILE A 28 1.33 -33.81 -17.00
C ILE A 28 0.14 -32.84 -17.00
N ALA A 29 -1.00 -33.24 -17.56
CA ALA A 29 -2.20 -32.41 -17.56
C ALA A 29 -2.75 -32.17 -16.14
N ILE A 30 -2.73 -33.20 -15.29
CA ILE A 30 -3.17 -33.09 -13.88
C ILE A 30 -2.18 -32.25 -13.06
N LEU A 31 -0.87 -32.40 -13.29
CA LEU A 31 0.18 -31.61 -12.63
C LEU A 31 0.11 -30.12 -13.03
N GLY A 32 -0.22 -29.81 -14.29
CA GLY A 32 -0.40 -28.44 -14.77
C GLY A 32 -1.66 -27.75 -14.23
N PHE A 33 -2.73 -28.51 -13.96
CA PHE A 33 -3.97 -27.97 -13.40
C PHE A 33 -3.88 -27.65 -11.90
N ALA A 34 -3.00 -28.33 -11.16
CA ALA A 34 -2.76 -28.06 -9.74
C ALA A 34 -2.03 -26.73 -9.45
N PHE A 35 -1.49 -26.07 -10.48
CA PHE A 35 -0.71 -24.84 -10.33
C PHE A 35 -1.50 -23.54 -10.58
N THR A 36 -2.79 -23.62 -10.90
CA THR A 36 -3.60 -22.45 -11.30
C THR A 36 -4.53 -21.89 -10.23
N PHE A 37 -4.42 -22.33 -8.96
CA PHE A 37 -5.32 -21.84 -7.91
C PHE A 37 -4.68 -20.91 -6.87
N SER A 38 -5.08 -19.64 -6.99
CA SER A 38 -5.26 -18.64 -5.92
C SER A 38 -4.04 -17.91 -5.36
N ILE A 39 -3.61 -16.85 -6.08
CA ILE A 39 -3.05 -15.67 -5.42
C ILE A 39 -4.22 -14.96 -4.73
N SER A 40 -4.49 -15.29 -3.48
CA SER A 40 -5.28 -14.42 -2.60
C SER A 40 -4.47 -13.17 -2.31
N ALA A 41 -4.65 -12.14 -3.13
CA ALA A 41 -4.18 -10.79 -2.80
C ALA A 41 -5.05 -10.25 -1.66
N THR A 42 -4.74 -10.65 -0.43
CA THR A 42 -5.24 -9.93 0.73
C THR A 42 -4.54 -8.58 0.73
N ALA A 43 -5.27 -7.51 0.45
CA ALA A 43 -4.85 -6.16 0.77
C ALA A 43 -4.77 -6.04 2.30
N GLN A 44 -3.73 -6.60 2.90
CA GLN A 44 -3.36 -6.27 4.26
C GLN A 44 -2.99 -4.80 4.22
N SER A 45 -3.74 -3.97 4.95
CA SER A 45 -3.22 -2.67 5.38
C SER A 45 -1.87 -2.98 6.01
N THR A 46 -0.77 -2.71 5.29
CA THR A 46 0.55 -2.83 5.87
C THR A 46 0.47 -2.01 7.13
N SER A 47 0.52 -2.67 8.30
CA SER A 47 0.77 -1.97 9.54
C SER A 47 1.97 -1.10 9.21
N VAL A 48 1.85 0.21 9.45
CA VAL A 48 2.99 1.11 9.30
C VAL A 48 4.04 0.49 10.21
N THR A 49 4.98 -0.25 9.64
CA THR A 49 5.95 -1.03 10.39
C THR A 49 6.58 -0.03 11.35
N ASP A 50 6.63 -0.35 12.64
CA ASP A 50 7.17 0.55 13.67
C ASP A 50 8.66 0.77 13.37
N ARG A 51 8.95 1.69 12.46
CA ARG A 51 10.31 2.08 12.12
C ARG A 51 10.89 2.80 13.33
N THR A 52 12.18 2.57 13.55
CA THR A 52 12.96 3.42 14.45
C THR A 52 13.04 4.83 13.85
N PRO A 53 13.25 5.87 14.67
CA PRO A 53 13.43 7.23 14.18
C PRO A 53 14.51 7.35 13.08
N GLU A 54 15.61 6.62 13.21
CA GLU A 54 16.74 6.60 12.29
C GLU A 54 16.35 5.97 10.95
N GLN A 55 15.60 4.86 10.97
CA GLN A 55 15.08 4.23 9.76
C GLN A 55 14.05 5.11 9.05
N GLU A 56 13.17 5.78 9.81
CA GLU A 56 12.22 6.74 9.27
C GLU A 56 12.93 7.94 8.63
N ALA A 57 13.97 8.47 9.31
CA ALA A 57 14.77 9.58 8.81
C ALA A 57 15.53 9.20 7.53
N THR A 58 16.20 8.05 7.53
CA THR A 58 16.92 7.51 6.35
C THR A 58 15.97 7.43 5.16
N LYS A 59 14.82 6.78 5.34
CA LYS A 59 13.85 6.61 4.25
C LYS A 59 13.30 7.94 3.72
N GLN A 60 13.02 8.90 4.61
CA GLN A 60 12.54 10.21 4.19
C GLN A 60 13.63 10.99 3.44
N THR A 61 14.87 10.93 3.89
CA THR A 61 16.01 11.56 3.22
C THR A 61 16.28 10.92 1.86
N GLU A 62 16.28 9.59 1.75
CA GLU A 62 16.43 8.90 0.47
C GLU A 62 15.36 9.29 -0.54
N LYS A 63 14.11 9.46 -0.07
CA LYS A 63 13.03 9.93 -0.93
C LYS A 63 13.30 11.33 -1.45
N LEU A 64 13.66 12.27 -0.57
CA LEU A 64 13.98 13.64 -0.97
C LEU A 64 15.22 13.70 -1.87
N GLN A 65 16.22 12.85 -1.61
CA GLN A 65 17.41 12.72 -2.45
C GLN A 65 17.03 12.33 -3.87
N LYS A 66 16.23 11.27 -4.02
CA LYS A 66 15.77 10.78 -5.33
C LYS A 66 14.87 11.78 -6.04
N GLU A 67 14.04 12.52 -5.30
CA GLU A 67 13.07 13.44 -5.89
C GLU A 67 13.68 14.78 -6.29
N LEU A 68 14.74 15.24 -5.61
CA LEU A 68 15.26 16.62 -5.73
C LEU A 68 16.76 16.68 -6.07
N ASN A 69 17.44 15.53 -6.21
CA ASN A 69 18.88 15.43 -6.45
C ASN A 69 19.69 16.29 -5.46
N LEU A 70 19.57 16.03 -4.16
CA LEU A 70 20.29 16.82 -3.15
C LEU A 70 21.80 16.58 -3.24
N THR A 71 22.58 17.59 -2.85
CA THR A 71 24.03 17.44 -2.69
C THR A 71 24.36 16.61 -1.45
N PRO A 72 25.59 16.05 -1.34
CA PRO A 72 25.98 15.28 -0.15
C PRO A 72 25.78 16.04 1.17
N ASP A 73 26.11 17.33 1.20
CA ASP A 73 25.92 18.16 2.40
C ASP A 73 24.44 18.38 2.71
N GLN A 74 23.62 18.62 1.68
CA GLN A 74 22.17 18.75 1.86
C GLN A 74 21.54 17.45 2.37
N VAL A 75 22.00 16.28 1.89
CA VAL A 75 21.55 14.96 2.39
C VAL A 75 21.78 14.85 3.89
N LYS A 76 22.97 15.20 4.37
CA LYS A 76 23.32 15.16 5.79
C LYS A 76 22.40 16.05 6.62
N HIS A 77 22.25 17.31 6.22
CA HIS A 77 21.37 18.25 6.92
C HIS A 77 19.90 17.82 6.91
N VAL A 78 19.39 17.31 5.78
CA VAL A 78 18.01 16.81 5.68
C VAL A 78 17.82 15.57 6.55
N TYR A 79 18.81 14.68 6.63
CA TYR A 79 18.79 13.55 7.55
C TYR A 79 18.69 13.98 9.01
N ASP A 80 19.53 14.92 9.45
CA ASP A 80 19.52 15.41 10.83
C ASP A 80 18.17 16.05 11.19
N ILE A 81 17.60 16.84 10.28
CA ILE A 81 16.26 17.43 10.44
C ILE A 81 15.20 16.31 10.53
N ASN A 82 15.22 15.34 9.62
CA ASN A 82 14.24 14.24 9.64
C ASN A 82 14.35 13.41 10.93
N LEU A 83 15.56 13.15 11.42
CA LEU A 83 15.82 12.40 12.65
C LEU A 83 15.24 13.13 13.87
N LYS A 84 15.55 14.42 14.01
CA LYS A 84 15.00 15.28 15.06
C LYS A 84 13.48 15.16 15.15
N TYR A 85 12.78 15.34 14.03
CA TYR A 85 11.32 15.31 14.02
C TYR A 85 10.72 13.89 14.12
N ALA A 86 11.49 12.84 13.78
CA ALA A 86 11.10 11.46 14.03
C ALA A 86 11.13 11.12 15.53
N HIS A 87 12.13 11.61 16.27
CA HIS A 87 12.14 11.50 17.74
C HIS A 87 11.00 12.29 18.39
N GLU A 88 10.76 13.54 17.98
CA GLU A 88 9.64 14.33 18.52
C GLU A 88 8.28 13.66 18.29
N ARG A 89 8.12 12.96 17.16
CA ARG A 89 6.90 12.20 16.86
C ARG A 89 6.67 11.05 17.84
N LYS A 90 7.72 10.36 18.28
CA LYS A 90 7.61 9.27 19.27
C LYS A 90 7.23 9.80 20.66
N GLN A 91 7.59 11.04 20.98
CA GLN A 91 7.32 11.66 22.29
C GLN A 91 5.93 12.31 22.38
N ALA A 92 5.39 12.84 21.27
CA ALA A 92 4.16 13.63 21.28
C ALA A 92 3.03 13.04 20.39
N ASN A 93 1.96 12.60 21.04
CA ASN A 93 0.82 11.91 20.43
C ASN A 93 -0.39 12.81 20.07
N LYS A 94 -0.36 14.11 20.38
CA LYS A 94 -1.49 15.01 20.07
C LYS A 94 -1.50 15.41 18.60
N ARG A 95 -2.70 15.52 18.02
CA ARG A 95 -2.89 15.90 16.61
C ARG A 95 -2.40 17.32 16.30
N THR A 96 -2.60 18.27 17.22
CA THR A 96 -2.13 19.65 17.07
C THR A 96 -0.61 19.71 16.95
N ASP A 97 0.10 18.97 17.81
CA ASP A 97 1.56 18.90 17.78
C ASP A 97 2.06 18.29 16.47
N ALA A 98 1.35 17.30 15.91
CA ALA A 98 1.71 16.72 14.62
C ALA A 98 1.70 17.75 13.48
N VAL A 99 0.70 18.64 13.43
CA VAL A 99 0.62 19.70 12.40
C VAL A 99 1.77 20.69 12.57
N ILE A 100 2.05 21.11 13.80
CA ILE A 100 3.15 22.04 14.11
C ILE A 100 4.50 21.42 13.73
N ARG A 101 4.75 20.15 14.08
CA ARG A 101 5.97 19.43 13.71
C ARG A 101 6.16 19.36 12.19
N ILE A 102 5.11 19.03 11.44
CA ILE A 102 5.17 19.00 9.97
C ILE A 102 5.53 20.38 9.42
N LYS A 103 4.91 21.44 9.93
CA LYS A 103 5.20 22.82 9.51
C LYS A 103 6.67 23.19 9.79
N LYS A 104 7.13 23.02 11.03
CA LYS A 104 8.51 23.35 11.41
C LYS A 104 9.54 22.52 10.64
N LYS A 105 9.31 21.21 10.47
CA LYS A 105 10.16 20.35 9.64
C LYS A 105 10.26 20.86 8.21
N ASN A 106 9.14 21.24 7.61
CA ASN A 106 9.13 21.75 6.24
C ASN A 106 9.89 23.08 6.11
N GLU A 107 9.74 23.98 7.09
CA GLU A 107 10.49 25.24 7.14
C GLU A 107 12.00 24.99 7.27
N GLU A 108 12.42 24.09 8.16
CA GLU A 108 13.84 23.73 8.32
C GLU A 108 14.41 23.11 7.04
N ILE A 109 13.69 22.17 6.41
CA ILE A 109 14.11 21.58 5.12
C ILE A 109 14.22 22.67 4.05
N SER A 110 13.26 23.60 3.94
CA SER A 110 13.32 24.64 2.91
C SER A 110 14.53 25.57 3.00
N ARG A 111 15.14 25.72 4.18
CA ARG A 111 16.36 26.52 4.37
C ARG A 111 17.61 25.82 3.85
N VAL A 112 17.59 24.49 3.76
CA VAL A 112 18.70 23.67 3.23
C VAL A 112 18.63 23.55 1.71
N LEU A 113 17.42 23.59 1.15
CA LEU A 113 17.18 23.46 -0.28
C LEU A 113 17.50 24.76 -1.03
N SER A 114 17.98 24.62 -2.26
CA SER A 114 18.00 25.75 -3.20
C SER A 114 16.58 26.16 -3.58
N LYS A 115 16.41 27.38 -4.11
CA LYS A 115 15.11 27.86 -4.60
C LYS A 115 14.48 26.88 -5.59
N LYS A 116 15.26 26.39 -6.56
CA LYS A 116 14.80 25.44 -7.57
C LYS A 116 14.31 24.12 -6.95
N GLN A 117 15.07 23.56 -6.02
CA GLN A 117 14.69 22.31 -5.33
C GLN A 117 13.43 22.51 -4.48
N ASN A 118 13.27 23.68 -3.85
CA ASN A 118 12.08 23.99 -3.06
C ASN A 118 10.83 24.16 -3.95
N ASP A 119 10.96 24.85 -5.08
CA ASP A 119 9.89 24.99 -6.08
C ASP A 119 9.47 23.61 -6.62
N GLU A 120 10.44 22.74 -6.91
CA GLU A 120 10.19 21.35 -7.32
C GLU A 120 9.48 20.55 -6.22
N LEU A 121 9.93 20.64 -4.97
CA LEU A 121 9.29 19.97 -3.83
C LEU A 121 7.83 20.41 -3.66
N LEU A 122 7.54 21.71 -3.80
CA LEU A 122 6.18 22.24 -3.74
C LEU A 122 5.33 21.69 -4.89
N SER A 123 5.86 21.67 -6.12
CA SER A 123 5.15 21.13 -7.28
C SER A 123 4.77 19.65 -7.10
N LYS A 124 5.66 18.82 -6.54
CA LYS A 124 5.38 17.40 -6.27
C LYS A 124 4.33 17.22 -5.18
N ARG A 125 4.30 18.13 -4.18
CA ARG A 125 3.29 18.10 -3.09
C ARG A 125 1.90 18.53 -3.56
N THR A 126 1.81 19.47 -4.49
CA THR A 126 0.53 19.98 -5.02
C THR A 126 -0.02 19.12 -6.15
N ARG A 127 0.83 18.33 -6.83
CA ARG A 127 0.40 17.39 -7.87
C ARG A 127 -0.61 16.40 -7.29
N VAL A 128 -1.86 16.57 -7.66
CA VAL A 128 -2.97 15.70 -7.27
C VAL A 128 -2.70 14.30 -7.82
N GLN A 129 -2.44 13.34 -6.93
CA GLN A 129 -2.44 11.93 -7.32
C GLN A 129 -3.90 11.49 -7.48
N SER A 130 -4.22 10.93 -8.65
CA SER A 130 -5.43 10.14 -8.81
C SER A 130 -5.13 8.71 -8.42
N VAL A 131 -6.01 8.11 -7.63
CA VAL A 131 -5.95 6.72 -7.23
C VAL A 131 -7.20 6.07 -7.78
N GLU A 132 -7.05 4.99 -8.52
CA GLU A 132 -8.18 4.20 -9.01
C GLU A 132 -8.62 3.23 -7.92
N ILE A 133 -9.84 3.41 -7.39
CA ILE A 133 -10.39 2.57 -6.33
C ILE A 133 -11.68 1.97 -6.87
N GLY A 134 -11.64 0.67 -7.21
CA GLY A 134 -12.81 -0.05 -7.71
C GLY A 134 -13.30 0.41 -9.08
N GLY A 135 -12.41 0.83 -9.98
CA GLY A 135 -12.75 1.27 -11.35
C GLY A 135 -13.09 2.75 -11.49
N GLU A 136 -13.09 3.51 -10.39
CA GLU A 136 -13.29 4.96 -10.40
C GLU A 136 -11.98 5.70 -10.11
N ARG A 137 -11.63 6.68 -10.97
CA ARG A 137 -10.51 7.60 -10.71
C ARG A 137 -10.89 8.58 -9.62
N ARG A 138 -10.28 8.45 -8.44
CA ARG A 138 -10.47 9.37 -7.31
C ARG A 138 -9.26 10.28 -7.17
N TYR A 139 -9.49 11.58 -7.23
CA TYR A 139 -8.45 12.59 -7.01
C TYR A 139 -8.25 12.80 -5.51
N THR A 140 -7.09 12.43 -4.96
CA THR A 140 -6.75 12.75 -3.57
C THR A 140 -6.12 14.15 -3.55
N ARG A 141 -6.91 15.17 -3.19
CA ARG A 141 -6.40 16.54 -2.99
C ARG A 141 -5.68 16.61 -1.66
N THR A 142 -4.34 16.60 -1.68
CA THR A 142 -3.48 16.79 -0.51
C THR A 142 -3.06 18.25 -0.34
N ASP A 143 -3.98 19.19 -0.53
CA ASP A 143 -3.72 20.59 -0.21
C ASP A 143 -4.18 20.91 1.22
N PRO A 144 -3.26 21.15 2.17
CA PRO A 144 -3.60 21.45 3.56
C PRO A 144 -4.28 22.81 3.73
N THR A 145 -4.08 23.76 2.81
CA THR A 145 -4.67 25.11 2.92
C THR A 145 -6.19 25.07 2.73
N ASN A 146 -6.66 24.26 1.78
CA ASN A 146 -8.08 24.10 1.50
C ASN A 146 -8.85 23.22 2.52
N ARG A 147 -8.14 22.50 3.40
CA ARG A 147 -8.79 21.66 4.43
C ARG A 147 -9.43 22.50 5.55
N ALA A 148 -8.82 23.63 5.90
CA ALA A 148 -9.37 24.56 6.88
C ALA A 148 -10.66 25.23 6.35
N ASP A 149 -10.67 25.62 5.08
CA ASP A 149 -11.84 26.24 4.45
C ASP A 149 -13.02 25.28 4.28
N ASN A 150 -12.76 24.01 3.97
CA ASN A 150 -13.84 23.01 3.87
C ASN A 150 -14.48 22.69 5.23
N ILE A 151 -13.71 22.67 6.33
CA ILE A 151 -14.28 22.50 7.67
C ILE A 151 -15.14 23.70 8.05
N ARG A 152 -14.72 24.92 7.69
CA ARG A 152 -15.48 26.15 7.94
C ARG A 152 -16.77 26.22 7.13
N ARG A 153 -16.74 25.81 5.86
CA ARG A 153 -17.94 25.74 4.98
C ARG A 153 -18.90 24.62 5.38
N GLN A 154 -18.40 23.48 5.85
CA GLN A 154 -19.24 22.36 6.30
C GLN A 154 -19.94 22.67 7.64
N SER A 155 -19.32 23.47 8.51
CA SER A 155 -19.94 23.96 9.77
C SER A 155 -21.06 24.98 9.54
N GLN A 156 -21.11 25.67 8.40
CA GLN A 156 -22.20 26.61 8.09
C GLN A 156 -23.39 25.92 7.41
N ASN A 157 -23.16 24.85 6.64
CA ASN A 157 -24.24 24.08 5.99
C ASN A 157 -24.94 23.07 6.93
N SER A 158 -24.41 22.82 8.13
CA SER A 158 -24.99 21.85 9.08
C SER A 158 -26.20 22.36 9.87
N TYR A 159 -26.62 23.62 9.70
CA TYR A 159 -27.85 24.16 10.32
C TYR A 159 -29.09 24.11 9.43
N GLN A 160 -28.95 23.69 8.17
CA GLN A 160 -30.08 23.59 7.24
C GLN A 160 -30.05 22.24 6.52
N ARG A 161 -30.50 21.19 7.21
CA ARG A 161 -31.26 20.04 6.68
C ARG A 161 -31.30 18.90 7.70
N ARG A 162 -32.36 18.88 8.50
CA ARG A 162 -33.06 17.63 8.88
C ARG A 162 -34.52 17.80 8.44
N PRO A 163 -35.10 16.78 7.80
CA PRO A 163 -35.89 15.88 8.63
C PRO A 163 -35.66 14.38 8.34
N TYR A 164 -35.74 13.64 9.45
CA TYR A 164 -36.36 12.33 9.69
C TYR A 164 -36.12 11.12 8.76
N ASN A 165 -35.88 9.97 9.43
CA ASN A 165 -35.78 8.58 8.95
C ASN A 165 -34.50 8.12 8.24
N ARG A 166 -33.53 7.69 9.06
CA ARG A 166 -32.62 6.61 8.70
C ARG A 166 -32.59 5.59 9.85
N PRO A 167 -33.11 4.36 9.69
CA PRO A 167 -33.06 3.38 10.76
C PRO A 167 -31.60 3.02 11.04
N VAL A 168 -31.21 3.15 12.32
CA VAL A 168 -29.92 2.72 12.83
C VAL A 168 -29.92 1.20 12.80
N ARG A 169 -29.18 0.61 11.87
CA ARG A 169 -28.89 -0.83 11.88
C ARG A 169 -27.87 -1.11 12.98
N THR A 170 -28.34 -1.28 14.22
CA THR A 170 -27.54 -1.91 15.27
C THR A 170 -27.41 -3.39 14.95
N SER A 171 -26.20 -3.84 14.68
CA SER A 171 -25.88 -5.26 14.58
C SER A 171 -24.56 -5.49 15.30
N ARG A 172 -24.64 -6.34 16.34
CA ARG A 172 -23.57 -6.81 17.26
C ARG A 172 -23.18 -5.75 18.31
N SER A 173 -23.44 -5.92 19.60
CA SER A 173 -23.19 -7.12 20.41
C SER A 173 -24.12 -7.19 21.62
N ALA A 174 -25.03 -8.16 21.64
CA ALA A 174 -25.65 -8.65 22.87
C ALA A 174 -25.41 -10.16 22.92
N ILE A 175 -24.26 -10.55 23.43
CA ILE A 175 -23.96 -11.94 23.77
C ILE A 175 -23.93 -12.01 25.31
N ASN A 176 -25.07 -12.46 25.83
CA ASN A 176 -25.18 -13.46 26.90
C ASN A 176 -24.57 -13.13 28.28
N GLN A 177 -25.39 -12.57 29.16
CA GLN A 177 -25.22 -12.67 30.63
C GLN A 177 -26.53 -13.11 31.29
N ASN A 178 -27.06 -14.28 30.91
CA ASN A 178 -28.08 -14.95 31.71
C ASN A 178 -27.76 -16.44 31.81
N GLN A 179 -26.70 -16.75 32.56
CA GLN A 179 -26.55 -18.02 33.27
C GLN A 179 -25.70 -17.79 34.52
N ARG A 180 -26.36 -17.53 35.65
CA ARG A 180 -26.01 -18.11 36.94
C ARG A 180 -27.23 -18.00 37.86
N LYS A 181 -27.55 -19.15 38.43
CA LYS A 181 -28.65 -19.47 39.34
C LYS A 181 -28.58 -18.64 40.61
#